data_AF-A0A497DDV2-F1
#
_entry.id   AF-A0A497DDV2-F1
#
_cell.length_a   1.000
_cell.length_b   1.000
_cell.length_c   1.000
_cell.angle_alpha   90.00
_cell.angle_beta   90.00
_cell.angle_gamma   90.00
#
_symmetry.space_group_name_H-M   'P 1'
#
loop_
_entity.id
_entity.type
_entity.pdbx_description
1 polymer ?
#
loop_
_entity_poly.entity_id
_entity_poly.type
_entity_poly.pdbx_seq_one_letter_code
_entity_poly.pdbx_strand_id
1 'polypeptide(L)' 'LLAMGFIHPVHEGLLAELDISLDSRKNIGIDLSMATNIDKVYAAGDAASGASLVVNAIASGRRAAIKIDEFLSSKEV' A
#
# COMPACT_ATOMS: atom_id res chain seq x y z
N LEU A 1 -16.43 12.06 -23.13
CA LEU A 1 -16.18 12.17 -21.68
C LEU A 1 -15.26 11.04 -21.25
N LEU A 2 -14.28 11.30 -20.39
CA LEU A 2 -13.46 10.27 -19.73
C LEU A 2 -13.92 10.14 -18.26
N ALA A 3 -14.40 8.96 -17.87
CA ALA A 3 -14.85 8.67 -16.51
C ALA A 3 -13.71 8.04 -15.70
N MET A 4 -12.73 8.86 -15.32
CA MET A 4 -11.47 8.37 -14.74
C MET A 4 -11.57 7.97 -13.26
N GLY A 5 -12.51 8.54 -12.51
CA GLY A 5 -12.71 8.19 -11.09
C GLY A 5 -11.46 8.45 -10.24
N PHE A 6 -11.10 7.49 -9.38
CA PHE A 6 -9.88 7.51 -8.58
C PHE A 6 -8.67 7.05 -9.41
N ILE A 7 -7.59 7.85 -9.41
CA ILE A 7 -6.37 7.56 -10.18
C ILE A 7 -5.26 7.01 -9.29
N HIS A 8 -5.00 7.68 -8.17
CA HIS A 8 -3.99 7.34 -7.18
C HIS A 8 -4.27 8.12 -5.87
N PRO A 9 -3.67 7.72 -4.73
CA PRO A 9 -3.75 8.49 -3.49
C PRO A 9 -3.14 9.90 -3.63
N VAL A 10 -3.50 10.80 -2.71
CA VAL A 10 -2.91 12.13 -2.64
C VAL A 10 -1.43 12.00 -2.27
N HIS A 11 -0.55 12.64 -3.06
CA HIS A 11 0.91 12.57 -2.85
C HIS A 11 1.41 13.60 -1.84
N GLU A 12 0.79 14.78 -1.82
CA GLU A 12 1.12 15.85 -0.89
C GLU A 12 0.81 15.45 0.56
N GLY A 13 1.64 15.90 1.51
CA GLY A 13 1.54 15.52 2.92
C GLY A 13 2.21 14.18 3.18
N LEU A 14 1.48 13.23 3.79
CA LEU A 14 2.03 11.99 4.34
C LEU A 14 3.01 11.24 3.40
N LEU A 15 2.68 11.06 2.12
CA LEU A 15 3.53 10.30 1.20
C LEU A 15 4.81 11.04 0.83
N ALA A 16 4.72 12.35 0.59
CA ALA A 16 5.88 13.20 0.32
C ALA A 16 6.76 13.41 1.56
N GLU A 17 6.15 13.58 2.74
CA GLU A 17 6.86 13.78 4.01
C GLU A 17 7.63 12.53 4.45
N LEU A 18 7.09 11.34 4.17
CA LEU A 18 7.73 10.06 4.45
C LEU A 18 8.65 9.57 3.31
N ASP A 19 8.74 10.30 2.20
CA ASP A 19 9.50 9.92 0.99
C ASP A 19 9.13 8.50 0.49
N ILE A 20 7.82 8.24 0.39
CA ILE A 20 7.30 6.94 -0.06
C ILE A 20 7.45 6.81 -1.58
N SER A 21 8.12 5.77 -2.02
CA SER A 21 8.26 5.40 -3.43
C SER A 21 6.90 5.06 -4.05
N LEU A 22 6.68 5.50 -5.29
CA LEU A 22 5.45 5.25 -6.04
C LEU A 22 5.69 4.28 -7.20
N ASP A 23 4.65 3.55 -7.59
CA ASP A 23 4.67 2.70 -8.79
C ASP A 23 4.47 3.52 -10.09
N SER A 24 4.48 2.85 -11.24
CA SER A 24 4.28 3.50 -12.55
C SER A 24 2.90 4.15 -12.72
N ARG A 25 1.90 3.73 -11.92
CA ARG A 25 0.55 4.29 -11.87
C ARG A 25 0.41 5.35 -10.78
N LYS A 26 1.50 5.69 -10.10
CA LYS A 26 1.60 6.63 -8.98
C LYS A 26 0.85 6.19 -7.72
N ASN A 27 0.57 4.90 -7.56
CA ASN A 27 0.13 4.32 -6.29
C ASN A 27 1.33 4.14 -5.35
N ILE A 28 1.07 3.83 -4.08
CA ILE A 28 2.12 3.50 -3.12
C ILE A 28 2.84 2.23 -3.61
N GLY A 29 4.14 2.35 -3.85
CA GLY A 29 4.98 1.22 -4.25
C GLY A 29 5.13 0.23 -3.10
N ILE A 30 4.75 -1.02 -3.35
CA ILE A 30 4.93 -2.13 -2.41
C ILE A 30 5.64 -3.31 -3.08
N ASP A 31 6.33 -4.09 -2.27
CA ASP A 31 6.91 -5.36 -2.71
C ASP A 31 5.97 -6.57 -2.44
N LEU A 32 6.48 -7.79 -2.64
CA LEU A 32 5.72 -9.02 -2.38
C LEU A 32 5.39 -9.25 -0.89
N SER A 33 6.07 -8.55 0.02
CA SER A 33 5.81 -8.55 1.46
C SER A 33 4.80 -7.47 1.88
N MET A 34 4.17 -6.77 0.92
CA MET A 34 3.24 -5.66 1.15
C MET A 34 3.90 -4.44 1.81
N ALA A 35 5.24 -4.43 1.93
CA ALA A 35 6.00 -3.36 2.54
C ALA A 35 6.32 -2.27 1.52
N THR A 36 6.38 -1.02 1.98
CA THR A 36 6.88 0.12 1.21
C THR A 36 8.41 0.19 1.28
N ASN A 37 9.02 1.21 0.67
CA ASN A 37 10.44 1.49 0.83
C ASN A 37 10.83 1.94 2.25
N ILE A 38 9.87 2.32 3.09
CA ILE A 38 10.10 2.77 4.46
C ILE A 38 9.90 1.61 5.44
N ASP A 39 10.89 1.36 6.29
CA ASP A 39 10.83 0.30 7.30
C ASP A 39 9.59 0.46 8.19
N LYS A 40 8.90 -0.66 8.45
CA LYS A 40 7.66 -0.74 9.24
C LYS A 40 6.44 -0.02 8.63
N VAL A 41 6.52 0.44 7.38
CA VAL A 41 5.39 1.07 6.68
C VAL A 41 4.91 0.14 5.56
N TYR A 42 3.61 -0.14 5.58
CA TYR A 42 2.94 -1.08 4.67
C TYR A 42 1.74 -0.39 4.00
N ALA A 43 1.32 -0.89 2.84
CA ALA A 43 0.13 -0.39 2.15
C ALA A 43 -0.72 -1.53 1.57
N ALA A 44 -2.01 -1.26 1.43
CA ALA A 44 -2.99 -2.20 0.88
C ALA A 44 -4.18 -1.46 0.25
N GLY A 45 -5.07 -2.20 -0.40
CA GLY A 45 -6.26 -1.67 -1.05
C GLY A 45 -5.94 -0.70 -2.19
N ASP A 46 -6.86 0.22 -2.44
CA ASP A 46 -6.80 1.13 -3.58
C ASP A 46 -5.58 2.06 -3.53
N ALA A 47 -5.01 2.31 -2.35
CA ALA A 47 -3.79 3.10 -2.22
C ALA A 47 -2.54 2.41 -2.81
N ALA A 48 -2.52 1.07 -2.83
CA ALA A 48 -1.41 0.26 -3.33
C ALA A 48 -1.67 -0.33 -4.73
N SER A 49 -2.92 -0.71 -5.04
CA SER A 49 -3.26 -1.35 -6.33
C SER A 49 -4.09 -0.47 -7.29
N GLY A 50 -4.52 0.70 -6.84
CA GLY A 50 -5.54 1.51 -7.51
C GLY A 50 -6.95 0.97 -7.30
N ALA A 51 -7.95 1.76 -7.69
CA ALA A 51 -9.37 1.45 -7.50
C ALA A 51 -9.79 0.11 -8.13
N SER A 52 -10.42 -0.75 -7.32
CA SER A 52 -10.90 -2.07 -7.73
C SER A 52 -12.17 -2.47 -6.97
N LEU A 53 -12.44 -3.77 -6.87
CA LEU A 53 -13.54 -4.33 -6.09
C LEU A 53 -13.23 -4.28 -4.58
N VAL A 54 -14.25 -4.05 -3.76
CA VAL A 54 -14.13 -4.07 -2.28
C VAL A 54 -13.50 -5.36 -1.77
N VAL A 55 -13.82 -6.50 -2.37
CA VAL A 55 -13.24 -7.80 -1.99
C VAL A 55 -11.72 -7.85 -2.22
N ASN A 56 -11.19 -7.16 -3.24
CA ASN A 56 -9.75 -7.08 -3.49
C ASN A 56 -9.06 -6.20 -2.45
N ALA A 57 -9.71 -5.11 -2.02
CA ALA A 57 -9.24 -4.30 -0.92
C ALA A 57 -9.20 -5.10 0.39
N ILE A 58 -10.23 -5.89 0.69
CA ILE A 58 -10.26 -6.79 1.86
C ILE A 58 -9.15 -7.85 1.76
N ALA A 59 -8.99 -8.50 0.61
CA ALA A 59 -7.99 -9.54 0.42
C ALA A 59 -6.55 -9.00 0.53
N SER A 60 -6.28 -7.82 -0.03
CA SER A 60 -4.97 -7.16 0.13
C SER A 60 -4.72 -6.71 1.58
N GLY A 61 -5.74 -6.18 2.26
CA GLY A 61 -5.64 -5.83 3.68
C GLY A 61 -5.29 -7.04 4.56
N ARG A 62 -5.92 -8.20 4.32
CA ARG A 62 -5.58 -9.45 5.04
C ARG A 62 -4.14 -9.89 4.79
N ARG A 63 -3.65 -9.77 3.55
CA ARG A 63 -2.24 -10.10 3.23
C ARG A 63 -1.28 -9.15 3.94
N ALA A 64 -1.54 -7.84 3.92
CA ALA A 64 -0.71 -6.87 4.63
C ALA A 64 -0.69 -7.14 6.13
N ALA A 65 -1.83 -7.45 6.75
CA ALA A 65 -1.91 -7.81 8.17
C ALA A 65 -1.05 -9.05 8.50
N ILE A 66 -1.10 -10.10 7.68
CA ILE A 66 -0.27 -11.30 7.85
C ILE A 66 1.22 -10.93 7.80
N LYS A 67 1.63 -10.07 6.86
CA LYS A 67 3.04 -9.66 6.72
C LYS A 67 3.54 -8.76 7.84
N ILE A 68 2.68 -7.88 8.36
CA ILE A 68 2.96 -7.10 9.57
C ILE A 68 3.14 -8.04 10.77
N ASP A 69 2.25 -9.02 10.93
CA ASP A 69 2.30 -9.99 12.02
C ASP A 69 3.56 -10.87 11.98
N GLU A 70 3.93 -11.39 10.79
CA GLU A 70 5.17 -12.14 10.56
C GLU A 70 6.41 -11.30 10.96
N PHE A 71 6.42 -10.01 10.59
CA PHE A 71 7.52 -9.09 10.92
C PHE A 71 7.64 -8.82 12.42
N LEU A 72 6.51 -8.61 13.10
CA LEU A 72 6.48 -8.35 14.55
C LEU A 72 6.88 -9.59 15.34
N SER A 73 6.35 -10.77 14.97
CA SER A 73 6.64 -12.03 15.64
C SER A 73 8.11 -12.45 15.49
N SER A 74 8.74 -12.12 14.36
CA SER A 74 10.16 -12.42 14.12
C SER A 74 11.12 -11.54 14.95
N LYS A 75 10.63 -10.48 15.59
CA LYS A 75 11.41 -9.59 16.47
C LYS A 75 11.33 -9.94 17.95
N GLU A 76 10.46 -10.86 18.34
CA GLU A 76 10.42 -11.41 19.69
C GLU A 76 11.45 -12.54 19.84
N VAL A 77 12.73 -12.18 19.93
CA VAL A 77 13.84 -13.06 20.40
C VAL A 77 14.81 -12.26 21.25
#